data_AF-A0A410TSD2-F1
#
_entry.id   AF-A0A410TSD2-F1
#
_cell.length_a   1.000
_cell.length_b   1.000
_cell.length_c   1.000
_cell.angle_alpha   90.00
_cell.angle_beta   90.00
_cell.angle_gamma   90.00
#
_symmetry.space_group_name_H-M   'P 1'
#
loop_
_entity.id
_entity.type
_entity.pdbx_description
1 polymer ?
#
loop_
_entity_poly.entity_id
_entity_poly.type
_entity_poly.pdbx_seq_one_letter_code
_entity_poly.pdbx_strand_id
1 'polypeptide(L)'
;MARPEPEELVRLVDAFPGGVPDAGDAARADDLLDGAYGALTREWLPELRRRVAAHADGDYLRERVLEHVESVPSFRLSDGPTPLAERREALAEAAALRDDVREVAEWYGTLRSRLEGDRASLTRGERLLHDFGYALAHGLFLGASSPAAVVRRLRLAYRVVGVRIDDTASEGGVERTTFTCPYRNVAAGTCGDRWVCHEKLDRVDDGYVSYLAERGIAYQRPRGCPNTDQCRSTVARDGPEQWWPKTPPAAVGAEP
;
A
#
# COMPACT_ATOMS: atom_id res chain seq x y z
N MET A 1 -7.37 13.04 -12.75
CA MET A 1 -6.97 14.21 -11.93
C MET A 1 -5.45 14.33 -11.95
N ALA A 2 -4.88 15.51 -11.75
CA ALA A 2 -3.42 15.71 -11.75
C ALA A 2 -2.76 14.92 -10.60
N ARG A 3 -1.44 14.69 -10.68
CA ARG A 3 -0.65 14.26 -9.52
C ARG A 3 -0.99 15.21 -8.35
N PRO A 4 -1.21 14.73 -7.12
CA PRO A 4 -1.41 15.66 -6.02
C PRO A 4 -0.19 16.56 -5.96
N GLU A 5 -0.43 17.87 -6.08
CA GLU A 5 0.64 18.85 -5.87
C GLU A 5 1.23 18.59 -4.48
N PRO A 6 2.55 18.62 -4.29
CA PRO A 6 3.14 18.28 -3.00
C PRO A 6 2.56 19.09 -1.83
N GLU A 7 2.16 20.34 -2.08
CA GLU A 7 1.46 21.21 -1.13
C GLU A 7 0.02 20.75 -0.80
N GLU A 8 -0.68 20.10 -1.73
CA GLU A 8 -1.97 19.44 -1.44
C GLU A 8 -1.79 18.25 -0.52
N LEU A 9 -0.70 17.49 -0.70
CA LEU A 9 -0.39 16.35 0.15
C LEU A 9 -0.02 16.78 1.58
N VAL A 10 0.77 17.86 1.72
CA VAL A 10 1.07 18.47 3.03
C VAL A 10 -0.24 18.89 3.73
N ARG A 11 -1.10 19.65 3.05
CA ARG A 11 -2.39 20.09 3.59
C ARG A 11 -3.29 18.93 4.01
N LEU A 12 -3.31 17.85 3.23
CA LEU A 12 -4.08 16.66 3.57
C LEU A 12 -3.55 15.98 4.84
N VAL A 13 -2.24 15.88 5.01
CA VAL A 13 -1.64 15.29 6.22
C VAL A 13 -1.80 16.18 7.44
N ASP A 14 -1.76 17.49 7.28
CA ASP A 14 -1.99 18.44 8.37
C ASP A 14 -3.45 18.45 8.85
N ALA A 15 -4.41 18.15 7.97
CA ALA A 15 -5.82 17.99 8.28
C ALA A 15 -6.17 16.64 8.97
N PHE A 16 -5.20 15.99 9.62
CA PHE A 16 -5.42 14.74 10.34
C PHE A 16 -6.42 14.93 11.51
N PRO A 17 -7.46 14.08 11.62
CA PRO A 17 -8.57 14.28 12.56
C PRO A 17 -8.26 13.94 14.04
N GLY A 18 -7.27 13.08 14.32
CA GLY A 18 -6.94 12.68 15.70
C GLY A 18 -6.03 13.69 16.41
N GLY A 19 -6.58 14.47 17.33
CA GLY A 19 -5.80 15.45 18.11
C GLY A 19 -6.52 16.15 19.26
N VAL A 20 -7.77 15.78 19.57
CA VAL A 20 -8.60 16.48 20.57
C VAL A 20 -8.50 15.81 21.95
N PRO A 21 -8.35 16.57 23.05
CA PRO A 21 -7.80 16.10 24.33
C PRO A 21 -8.87 15.55 25.28
N ASP A 22 -9.48 14.41 24.93
CA ASP A 22 -9.98 13.52 25.97
C ASP A 22 -9.07 12.30 26.06
N ALA A 23 -8.16 12.35 27.04
CA ALA A 23 -7.16 11.32 27.26
C ALA A 23 -7.78 9.99 27.73
N GLY A 24 -8.96 10.02 28.37
CA GLY A 24 -9.64 8.82 28.87
C GLY A 24 -10.23 8.01 27.72
N ASP A 25 -11.04 8.65 26.88
CA ASP A 25 -11.63 8.00 25.71
C ASP A 25 -10.58 7.60 24.68
N ALA A 26 -9.50 8.37 24.55
CA ALA A 26 -8.38 8.02 23.67
C ALA A 26 -7.65 6.76 24.14
N ALA A 27 -7.38 6.61 25.44
CA ALA A 27 -6.75 5.41 25.97
C ALA A 27 -7.65 4.17 25.81
N ARG A 28 -8.95 4.33 26.07
CA ARG A 28 -9.93 3.24 25.91
C ARG A 28 -10.09 2.81 24.45
N ALA A 29 -10.17 3.76 23.52
CA ALA A 29 -10.20 3.47 22.09
C ALA A 29 -8.89 2.81 21.61
N ASP A 30 -7.74 3.21 22.17
CA ASP A 30 -6.45 2.58 21.88
C ASP A 30 -6.41 1.13 22.35
N ASP A 31 -6.89 0.85 23.55
CA ASP A 31 -6.98 -0.52 24.09
C ASP A 31 -7.89 -1.41 23.22
N LEU A 32 -9.04 -0.90 22.78
CA LEU A 32 -9.97 -1.61 21.88
C LEU A 32 -9.35 -1.90 20.51
N LEU A 33 -8.41 -1.06 20.07
CA LEU A 33 -7.72 -1.17 18.79
C LEU A 33 -6.31 -1.75 18.92
N ASP A 34 -6.03 -2.51 19.99
CA ASP A 34 -4.74 -3.17 20.28
C ASP A 34 -3.52 -2.24 20.19
N GLY A 35 -3.65 -0.98 20.61
CA GLY A 35 -2.57 0.00 20.54
C GLY A 35 -2.37 0.65 19.16
N ALA A 36 -3.14 0.25 18.14
CA ALA A 36 -2.97 0.74 16.78
C ALA A 36 -3.28 2.25 16.67
N TYR A 37 -4.27 2.74 17.42
CA TYR A 37 -4.67 4.14 17.41
C TYR A 37 -3.57 5.05 17.98
N GLY A 38 -2.99 4.65 19.10
CA GLY A 38 -1.91 5.33 19.80
C GLY A 38 -0.59 5.25 19.03
N ALA A 39 -0.29 4.11 18.39
CA ALA A 39 0.88 3.99 17.51
C ALA A 39 0.73 4.91 16.28
N LEU A 40 -0.48 4.98 15.71
CA LEU A 40 -0.78 5.83 14.55
C LEU A 40 -0.54 7.31 14.87
N THR A 41 -1.07 7.78 16.00
CA THR A 41 -1.02 9.20 16.40
C THR A 41 0.33 9.63 16.96
N ARG A 42 0.97 8.81 17.80
CA ARG A 42 2.21 9.18 18.50
C ARG A 42 3.48 8.96 17.68
N GLU A 43 3.51 7.95 16.81
CA GLU A 43 4.74 7.52 16.14
C GLU A 43 4.64 7.67 14.62
N TRP A 44 3.60 7.10 14.02
CA TRP A 44 3.49 7.02 12.57
C TRP A 44 3.16 8.35 11.90
N LEU A 45 2.22 9.13 12.44
CA LEU A 45 1.80 10.41 11.86
C LEU A 45 2.91 11.48 11.88
N PRO A 46 3.67 11.67 12.99
CA PRO A 46 4.81 12.58 12.98
C PRO A 46 5.86 12.22 11.92
N GLU A 47 6.11 10.93 11.69
CA GLU A 47 7.02 10.48 10.63
C GLU A 47 6.44 10.71 9.23
N LEU A 48 5.12 10.50 9.04
CA LEU A 48 4.46 10.83 7.78
C LEU A 48 4.61 12.32 7.44
N ARG A 49 4.38 13.21 8.41
CA ARG A 49 4.56 14.66 8.26
C ARG A 49 5.98 15.00 7.81
N ARG A 50 7.01 14.42 8.44
CA ARG A 50 8.41 14.61 8.05
C ARG A 50 8.67 14.19 6.60
N ARG A 51 8.19 13.01 6.21
CA ARG A 51 8.41 12.47 4.84
C ARG A 51 7.68 13.26 3.77
N VAL A 52 6.48 13.72 4.06
CA VAL A 52 5.69 14.54 3.12
C VAL A 52 6.29 15.93 2.95
N ALA A 53 6.79 16.55 4.02
CA ALA A 53 7.53 17.80 3.92
C ALA A 53 8.80 17.63 3.05
N ALA A 54 9.61 16.61 3.33
CA ALA A 54 10.80 16.30 2.52
C ALA A 54 10.46 15.98 1.05
N HIS A 55 9.29 15.39 0.79
CA HIS A 55 8.81 15.17 -0.58
C HIS A 55 8.45 16.49 -1.27
N ALA A 56 7.80 17.41 -0.55
CA ALA A 56 7.49 18.74 -1.07
C ALA A 56 8.74 19.57 -1.38
N ASP A 57 9.82 19.38 -0.60
CA ASP A 57 11.12 20.00 -0.86
C ASP A 57 11.90 19.35 -2.02
N GLY A 58 11.41 18.23 -2.56
CA GLY A 58 12.04 17.48 -3.65
C GLY A 58 13.14 16.51 -3.21
N ASP A 59 13.41 16.41 -1.90
CA ASP A 59 14.46 15.58 -1.30
C ASP A 59 14.01 14.13 -1.04
N TYR A 60 12.73 13.83 -1.26
CA TYR A 60 12.14 12.54 -0.95
C TYR A 60 11.24 12.05 -2.09
N LEU A 61 11.38 10.77 -2.47
CA LEU A 61 10.55 10.17 -3.50
C LEU A 61 9.12 9.91 -2.99
N ARG A 62 8.13 10.12 -3.86
CA ARG A 62 6.71 9.85 -3.56
C ARG A 62 6.48 8.42 -3.12
N GLU A 63 7.19 7.47 -3.72
CA GLU A 63 7.09 6.04 -3.44
C GLU A 63 7.48 5.73 -1.98
N ARG A 64 8.41 6.50 -1.41
CA ARG A 64 8.78 6.35 0.01
C ARG A 64 7.73 6.92 0.95
N VAL A 65 6.98 7.93 0.52
CA VAL A 65 5.79 8.39 1.23
C VAL A 65 4.71 7.32 1.19
N LEU A 66 4.43 6.76 0.01
CA LEU A 66 3.44 5.69 -0.15
C LEU A 66 3.80 4.45 0.68
N GLU A 67 5.08 4.06 0.72
CA GLU A 67 5.55 2.96 1.56
C GLU A 67 5.24 3.20 3.05
N HIS A 68 5.50 4.40 3.56
CA HIS A 68 5.12 4.77 4.92
C HIS A 68 3.61 4.72 5.12
N VAL A 69 2.85 5.17 4.11
CA VAL A 69 1.38 5.12 4.15
C VAL A 69 0.85 3.69 4.19
N GLU A 70 1.49 2.76 3.48
CA GLU A 70 1.16 1.34 3.51
C GLU A 70 1.60 0.65 4.82
N SER A 71 2.58 1.20 5.55
CA SER A 71 3.03 0.70 6.86
C SER A 71 2.24 1.28 8.04
N VAL A 72 1.03 1.79 7.79
CA VAL A 72 0.16 2.32 8.84
C VAL A 72 -0.10 1.26 9.92
N PRO A 73 -0.06 1.64 11.22
CA PRO A 73 -0.55 0.76 12.28
C PRO A 73 -1.97 0.31 11.95
N SER A 74 -2.18 -1.00 12.00
CA SER A 74 -3.43 -1.59 11.51
C SER A 74 -4.04 -2.51 12.55
N PHE A 75 -5.36 -2.48 12.62
CA PHE A 75 -6.16 -3.35 13.45
C PHE A 75 -6.94 -4.31 12.54
N ARG A 76 -6.60 -5.59 12.60
CA ARG A 76 -7.15 -6.62 11.69
C ARG A 76 -8.63 -6.87 11.97
N LEU A 77 -9.45 -7.06 10.94
CA LEU A 77 -10.90 -7.31 11.02
C LEU A 77 -11.33 -8.61 10.32
N SER A 78 -10.43 -9.22 9.54
CA SER A 78 -10.60 -10.54 8.95
C SER A 78 -9.26 -11.27 8.84
N ASP A 79 -9.31 -12.59 8.86
CA ASP A 79 -8.21 -13.46 8.45
C ASP A 79 -8.52 -13.99 7.04
N GLY A 80 -7.95 -13.33 6.03
CA GLY A 80 -8.32 -13.53 4.63
C GLY A 80 -9.82 -13.29 4.41
N PRO A 81 -10.60 -14.25 3.88
CA PRO A 81 -12.04 -14.09 3.69
C PRO A 81 -12.86 -14.24 4.98
N THR A 82 -12.26 -14.66 6.10
CA THR A 82 -12.99 -14.99 7.34
C THR A 82 -13.12 -13.76 8.25
N PRO A 83 -14.33 -13.24 8.52
CA PRO A 83 -14.54 -12.14 9.47
C PRO A 83 -14.13 -12.49 10.91
N LEU A 84 -13.55 -11.52 11.63
CA LEU A 84 -13.25 -11.62 13.06
C LEU A 84 -14.30 -10.84 13.86
N ALA A 85 -15.40 -11.49 14.24
CA ALA A 85 -16.57 -10.84 14.84
C ALA A 85 -16.24 -9.97 16.06
N GLU A 86 -15.48 -10.50 17.03
CA GLU A 86 -15.07 -9.77 18.25
C GLU A 86 -14.27 -8.49 17.92
N ARG A 87 -13.40 -8.56 16.91
CA ARG A 87 -12.61 -7.39 16.48
C ARG A 87 -13.46 -6.36 15.76
N ARG A 88 -14.44 -6.82 14.98
CA ARG A 88 -15.41 -5.94 14.31
C ARG A 88 -16.29 -5.21 15.31
N GLU A 89 -16.72 -5.88 16.37
CA GLU A 89 -17.43 -5.28 17.50
C GLU A 89 -16.55 -4.28 18.24
N ALA A 90 -15.28 -4.62 18.53
CA ALA A 90 -14.33 -3.70 19.17
C ALA A 90 -14.11 -2.42 18.36
N LEU A 91 -14.02 -2.52 17.03
CA LEU A 91 -13.93 -1.34 16.15
C LEU A 91 -15.21 -0.49 16.20
N ALA A 92 -16.38 -1.12 16.25
CA ALA A 92 -17.65 -0.40 16.37
C ALA A 92 -17.78 0.31 17.73
N GLU A 93 -17.35 -0.32 18.82
CA GLU A 93 -17.27 0.29 20.15
C GLU A 93 -16.29 1.47 20.15
N ALA A 94 -15.09 1.31 19.59
CA ALA A 94 -14.11 2.39 19.48
C ALA A 94 -14.65 3.60 18.66
N ALA A 95 -15.37 3.34 17.58
CA ALA A 95 -16.00 4.39 16.75
C ALA A 95 -17.21 5.05 17.43
N ALA A 96 -17.90 4.36 18.34
CA ALA A 96 -18.95 4.95 19.16
C ALA A 96 -18.40 5.82 20.30
N LEU A 97 -17.21 5.47 20.80
CA LEU A 97 -16.50 6.27 21.80
C LEU A 97 -15.88 7.54 21.20
N ARG A 98 -15.36 7.47 19.97
CA ARG A 98 -14.70 8.60 19.32
C ARG A 98 -15.02 8.69 17.83
N ASP A 99 -15.51 9.87 17.43
CA ASP A 99 -15.74 10.19 16.01
C ASP A 99 -14.45 10.13 15.18
N ASP A 100 -13.30 10.46 15.78
CA ASP A 100 -12.02 10.49 15.08
C ASP A 100 -11.59 9.10 14.57
N VAL A 101 -12.02 7.99 15.18
CA VAL A 101 -11.75 6.63 14.67
C VAL A 101 -12.35 6.43 13.28
N ARG A 102 -13.56 6.96 13.05
CA ARG A 102 -14.21 6.94 11.73
C ARG A 102 -13.53 7.92 10.78
N GLU A 103 -13.28 9.14 11.23
CA GLU A 103 -12.67 10.19 10.40
C GLU A 103 -11.26 9.81 9.95
N VAL A 104 -10.46 9.13 10.78
CA VAL A 104 -9.14 8.61 10.42
C VAL A 104 -9.24 7.62 9.25
N ALA A 105 -10.24 6.73 9.24
CA ALA A 105 -10.42 5.77 8.14
C ALA A 105 -10.78 6.47 6.82
N GLU A 106 -11.68 7.46 6.88
CA GLU A 106 -12.07 8.28 5.72
C GLU A 106 -10.88 9.11 5.18
N TRP A 107 -10.14 9.75 6.09
CA TRP A 107 -8.91 10.49 5.79
C TRP A 107 -7.85 9.59 5.16
N TYR A 108 -7.63 8.40 5.72
CA TYR A 108 -6.64 7.43 5.24
C TYR A 108 -6.99 6.92 3.83
N GLY A 109 -8.26 6.62 3.56
CA GLY A 109 -8.74 6.27 2.22
C GLY A 109 -8.46 7.37 1.20
N THR A 110 -8.70 8.63 1.58
CA THR A 110 -8.40 9.80 0.75
C THR A 110 -6.90 9.93 0.47
N LEU A 111 -6.06 9.80 1.51
CA LEU A 111 -4.60 9.84 1.41
C LEU A 111 -4.07 8.76 0.46
N ARG A 112 -4.51 7.51 0.64
CA ARG A 112 -4.13 6.39 -0.25
C ARG A 112 -4.55 6.65 -1.69
N SER A 113 -5.79 7.04 -1.93
CA SER A 113 -6.28 7.28 -3.30
C SER A 113 -5.43 8.33 -4.03
N ARG A 114 -5.05 9.42 -3.34
CA ARG A 114 -4.16 10.46 -3.89
C ARG A 114 -2.74 9.94 -4.16
N LEU A 115 -2.20 9.11 -3.28
CA LEU A 115 -0.85 8.54 -3.37
C LEU A 115 -0.73 7.29 -4.26
N GLU A 116 -1.82 6.63 -4.59
CA GLU A 116 -1.82 5.55 -5.58
C GLU A 116 -1.94 6.17 -6.98
N GLY A 117 -2.81 7.17 -7.14
CA GLY A 117 -3.02 7.89 -8.39
C GLY A 117 -3.83 7.06 -9.40
N ASP A 118 -4.63 7.75 -10.22
CA ASP A 118 -5.42 7.09 -11.27
C ASP A 118 -4.59 6.90 -12.55
N ARG A 119 -4.91 5.90 -13.39
CA ARG A 119 -4.34 5.79 -14.75
C ARG A 119 -4.45 7.11 -15.55
N ALA A 120 -5.50 7.88 -15.29
CA ALA A 120 -5.72 9.20 -15.88
C ALA A 120 -4.70 10.27 -15.43
N SER A 121 -4.05 10.11 -14.27
CA SER A 121 -3.04 11.04 -13.74
C SER A 121 -1.62 10.76 -14.24
N LEU A 122 -1.41 9.64 -14.93
CA LEU A 122 -0.12 9.27 -15.50
C LEU A 122 0.26 10.20 -16.67
N THR A 123 1.55 10.40 -16.92
CA THR A 123 2.01 11.02 -18.18
C THR A 123 1.71 10.09 -19.37
N ARG A 124 1.77 10.60 -20.61
CA ARG A 124 1.53 9.76 -21.80
C ARG A 124 2.47 8.55 -21.85
N GLY A 125 3.75 8.74 -21.50
CA GLY A 125 4.73 7.65 -21.44
C GLY A 125 4.42 6.64 -20.33
N GLU A 126 4.01 7.10 -19.16
CA GLU A 126 3.64 6.22 -18.04
C GLU A 126 2.37 5.42 -18.35
N ARG A 127 1.38 6.03 -19.03
CA ARG A 127 0.22 5.27 -19.55
C ARG A 127 0.63 4.20 -20.54
N LEU A 128 1.56 4.50 -21.44
CA LEU A 128 2.04 3.51 -22.40
C LEU A 128 2.76 2.35 -21.70
N LEU A 129 3.54 2.62 -20.65
CA LEU A 129 4.17 1.58 -19.82
C LEU A 129 3.12 0.73 -19.07
N HIS A 130 2.09 1.36 -18.53
CA HIS A 130 0.95 0.67 -17.91
C HIS A 130 0.24 -0.25 -18.91
N ASP A 131 -0.13 0.28 -20.07
CA ASP A 131 -0.84 -0.45 -21.12
C ASP A 131 0.01 -1.61 -21.66
N PHE A 132 1.33 -1.39 -21.78
CA PHE A 132 2.29 -2.42 -22.13
C PHE A 132 2.33 -3.54 -21.07
N GLY A 133 2.41 -3.19 -19.79
CA GLY A 133 2.36 -4.16 -18.70
C GLY A 133 1.06 -4.96 -18.70
N TYR A 134 -0.07 -4.31 -18.88
CA TYR A 134 -1.39 -4.95 -18.95
C TYR A 134 -1.50 -5.92 -20.15
N ALA A 135 -0.96 -5.54 -21.32
CA ALA A 135 -0.89 -6.42 -22.48
C ALA A 135 0.05 -7.62 -22.24
N LEU A 136 1.22 -7.39 -21.64
CA LEU A 136 2.16 -8.46 -21.31
C LEU A 136 1.59 -9.44 -20.28
N ALA A 137 0.79 -8.94 -19.32
CA ALA A 137 0.10 -9.76 -18.32
C ALA A 137 -0.83 -10.81 -18.94
N HIS A 138 -1.47 -10.52 -20.08
CA HIS A 138 -2.31 -11.49 -20.79
C HIS A 138 -1.51 -12.74 -21.21
N GLY A 139 -0.29 -12.54 -21.71
CA GLY A 139 0.61 -13.64 -22.07
C GLY A 139 1.22 -14.31 -20.85
N LEU A 140 1.78 -13.50 -19.94
CA LEU A 140 2.50 -13.98 -18.76
C LEU A 140 1.60 -14.79 -17.82
N PHE A 141 0.35 -14.37 -17.62
CA PHE A 141 -0.59 -15.00 -16.68
C PHE A 141 -1.66 -15.84 -17.37
N LEU A 142 -1.47 -16.23 -18.63
CA LEU A 142 -2.41 -17.09 -19.35
C LEU A 142 -2.66 -18.42 -18.61
N GLY A 143 -3.88 -18.63 -18.09
CA GLY A 143 -4.23 -19.82 -17.31
C GLY A 143 -3.65 -19.87 -15.88
N ALA A 144 -3.11 -18.76 -15.35
CA ALA A 144 -2.81 -18.67 -13.92
C ALA A 144 -4.06 -18.19 -13.17
N SER A 145 -4.63 -19.06 -12.33
CA SER A 145 -5.85 -18.78 -11.57
C SER A 145 -5.65 -18.81 -10.05
N SER A 146 -4.42 -18.99 -9.58
CA SER A 146 -4.07 -19.01 -8.15
C SER A 146 -2.84 -18.15 -7.85
N PRO A 147 -2.70 -17.61 -6.62
CA PRO A 147 -1.54 -16.81 -6.21
C PRO A 147 -0.22 -17.53 -6.45
N ALA A 148 -0.16 -18.83 -6.12
CA ALA A 148 1.03 -19.64 -6.35
C ALA A 148 1.37 -19.77 -7.85
N ALA A 149 0.37 -19.88 -8.73
CA ALA A 149 0.61 -19.93 -10.18
C ALA A 149 1.12 -18.58 -10.72
N VAL A 150 0.53 -17.47 -10.27
CA VAL A 150 0.94 -16.11 -10.64
C VAL A 150 2.38 -15.86 -10.18
N VAL A 151 2.71 -16.15 -8.92
CA VAL A 151 4.05 -15.91 -8.39
C VAL A 151 5.11 -16.76 -9.05
N ARG A 152 4.82 -18.03 -9.41
CA ARG A 152 5.77 -18.84 -10.20
C ARG A 152 6.16 -18.15 -11.51
N ARG A 153 5.21 -17.50 -12.17
CA ARG A 153 5.45 -16.82 -13.45
C ARG A 153 6.07 -15.44 -13.28
N LEU A 154 5.68 -14.67 -12.25
CA LEU A 154 6.37 -13.44 -11.85
C LEU A 154 7.84 -13.72 -11.55
N ARG A 155 8.15 -14.76 -10.76
CA ARG A 155 9.52 -15.15 -10.43
C ARG A 155 10.33 -15.53 -11.68
N LEU A 156 9.70 -16.16 -12.67
CA LEU A 156 10.35 -16.42 -13.96
C LEU A 156 10.63 -15.12 -14.71
N ALA A 157 9.65 -14.22 -14.83
CA ALA A 157 9.80 -12.92 -15.48
C ALA A 157 10.92 -12.09 -14.83
N TYR A 158 10.93 -12.01 -13.49
CA TYR A 158 11.98 -11.36 -12.72
C TYR A 158 13.37 -11.93 -13.05
N ARG A 159 13.56 -13.25 -13.06
CA ARG A 159 14.85 -13.86 -13.42
C ARG A 159 15.28 -13.54 -14.85
N VAL A 160 14.32 -13.51 -15.79
CA VAL A 160 14.60 -13.16 -17.21
C VAL A 160 15.14 -11.74 -17.32
N VAL A 161 14.63 -10.80 -16.52
CA VAL A 161 15.12 -9.42 -16.46
C VAL A 161 16.29 -9.25 -15.47
N GLY A 162 16.96 -10.34 -15.08
CA GLY A 162 18.17 -10.30 -14.26
C GLY A 162 17.94 -9.96 -12.78
N VAL A 163 16.69 -9.97 -12.30
CA VAL A 163 16.39 -9.85 -10.87
C VAL A 163 16.83 -11.12 -10.14
N ARG A 164 17.60 -10.95 -9.07
CA ARG A 164 18.06 -12.04 -8.20
C ARG A 164 17.04 -12.26 -7.10
N ILE A 165 16.39 -13.41 -7.08
CA ILE A 165 15.47 -13.78 -6.00
C ILE A 165 16.29 -14.22 -4.79
N ASP A 166 16.05 -13.58 -3.65
CA ASP A 166 16.78 -13.81 -2.41
C ASP A 166 16.04 -14.78 -1.50
N ASP A 167 14.71 -14.62 -1.38
CA ASP A 167 13.89 -15.44 -0.50
C ASP A 167 12.45 -15.55 -1.01
N THR A 168 11.77 -16.63 -0.62
CA THR A 168 10.36 -16.88 -0.94
C THR A 168 9.65 -17.46 0.27
N ALA A 169 8.49 -16.90 0.62
CA ALA A 169 7.66 -17.38 1.71
C ALA A 169 6.21 -17.55 1.25
N SER A 170 5.51 -18.50 1.83
CA SER A 170 4.07 -18.71 1.63
C SER A 170 3.43 -18.87 3.00
N GLU A 171 2.53 -17.96 3.36
CA GLU A 171 1.91 -17.91 4.68
C GLU A 171 0.50 -17.32 4.56
N GLY A 172 -0.51 -17.96 5.15
CA GLY A 172 -1.88 -17.45 5.13
C GLY A 172 -2.50 -17.30 3.74
N GLY A 173 -2.03 -18.05 2.73
CA GLY A 173 -2.47 -17.88 1.33
C GLY A 173 -1.84 -16.67 0.61
N VAL A 174 -0.88 -16.00 1.26
CA VAL A 174 -0.06 -14.92 0.69
C VAL A 174 1.28 -15.48 0.25
N GLU A 175 1.58 -15.31 -1.03
CA GLU A 175 2.86 -15.66 -1.63
C GLU A 175 3.78 -14.43 -1.66
N ARG A 176 4.91 -14.51 -0.96
CA ARG A 176 5.90 -13.43 -0.84
C ARG A 176 7.16 -13.78 -1.63
N THR A 177 7.74 -12.78 -2.28
CA THR A 177 9.04 -12.89 -2.95
C THR A 177 9.90 -11.70 -2.54
N THR A 178 11.07 -11.98 -1.99
CA THR A 178 12.12 -10.98 -1.69
C THR A 178 13.22 -11.12 -2.73
N PHE A 179 13.71 -10.01 -3.28
CA PHE A 179 14.67 -10.02 -4.37
C PHE A 179 15.52 -8.76 -4.46
N THR A 180 16.66 -8.86 -5.13
CA THR A 180 17.55 -7.73 -5.44
C THR A 180 17.40 -7.34 -6.91
N CYS A 181 17.07 -6.07 -7.16
CA CYS A 181 16.90 -5.54 -8.52
C CYS A 181 18.23 -5.01 -9.09
N PRO A 182 18.67 -5.44 -10.29
CA PRO A 182 19.90 -4.94 -10.92
C PRO A 182 19.78 -3.46 -11.35
N TYR A 183 18.56 -2.95 -11.48
CA TYR A 183 18.29 -1.61 -12.01
C TYR A 183 18.36 -0.50 -10.95
N ARG A 184 18.66 -0.83 -9.69
CA ARG A 184 18.60 0.10 -8.55
C ARG A 184 19.51 1.33 -8.69
N ASN A 185 20.68 1.16 -9.32
CA ASN A 185 21.69 2.21 -9.48
C ASN A 185 21.64 2.83 -10.90
N VAL A 186 20.71 2.40 -11.75
CA VAL A 186 20.61 2.91 -13.11
C VAL A 186 20.15 4.37 -13.04
N ALA A 187 20.94 5.27 -13.64
CA ALA A 187 20.74 6.72 -13.60
C ALA A 187 20.80 7.35 -12.20
N ALA A 188 21.36 6.66 -11.20
CA ALA A 188 21.55 7.14 -9.84
C ALA A 188 22.22 8.52 -9.77
N GLY A 189 23.27 8.73 -10.58
CA GLY A 189 24.02 9.99 -10.62
C GLY A 189 23.31 11.16 -11.31
N THR A 190 22.10 10.98 -11.84
CA THR A 190 21.38 12.01 -12.61
C THR A 190 19.96 12.24 -12.09
N CYS A 191 19.25 11.18 -11.72
CA CYS A 191 17.85 11.23 -11.29
C CYS A 191 17.64 10.74 -9.85
N GLY A 192 18.73 10.49 -9.12
CA GLY A 192 18.71 9.85 -7.80
C GLY A 192 18.63 8.32 -7.91
N ASP A 193 19.08 7.64 -6.84
CA ASP A 193 18.98 6.19 -6.73
C ASP A 193 17.54 5.74 -6.94
N ARG A 194 17.36 4.57 -7.58
CA ARG A 194 16.08 3.85 -7.63
C ARG A 194 14.95 4.53 -8.42
N TRP A 195 15.20 5.69 -9.04
CA TRP A 195 14.21 6.40 -9.85
C TRP A 195 13.70 5.56 -11.04
N VAL A 196 14.60 4.93 -11.79
CA VAL A 196 14.21 4.10 -12.95
C VAL A 196 13.35 2.91 -12.52
N CYS A 197 13.72 2.22 -11.44
CA CYS A 197 12.96 1.05 -11.01
C CYS A 197 11.62 1.42 -10.34
N HIS A 198 11.58 2.39 -9.42
CA HIS A 198 10.36 2.69 -8.66
C HIS A 198 9.43 3.77 -9.27
N GLU A 199 9.91 4.61 -10.18
CA GLU A 199 9.05 5.61 -10.84
C GLU A 199 8.60 5.13 -12.23
N LYS A 200 9.46 4.43 -12.97
CA LYS A 200 9.23 4.07 -14.38
C LYS A 200 8.90 2.60 -14.59
N LEU A 201 9.73 1.66 -14.13
CA LEU A 201 9.46 0.23 -14.31
C LEU A 201 8.24 -0.24 -13.52
N ASP A 202 8.02 0.35 -12.35
CA ASP A 202 6.80 0.19 -11.55
C ASP A 202 5.50 0.45 -12.34
N ARG A 203 5.53 1.25 -13.42
CA ARG A 203 4.36 1.47 -14.28
C ARG A 203 3.98 0.25 -15.11
N VAL A 204 4.95 -0.59 -15.46
CA VAL A 204 4.67 -1.88 -16.11
C VAL A 204 4.00 -2.81 -15.10
N ASP A 205 4.50 -2.84 -13.86
CA ASP A 205 3.89 -3.65 -12.79
C ASP A 205 2.47 -3.15 -12.43
N ASP A 206 2.19 -1.84 -12.51
CA ASP A 206 0.82 -1.29 -12.36
C ASP A 206 -0.17 -1.92 -13.37
N GLY A 207 0.31 -2.24 -14.58
CA GLY A 207 -0.46 -2.98 -15.59
C GLY A 207 -0.76 -4.42 -15.15
N TYR A 208 0.19 -5.10 -14.50
CA TYR A 208 -0.03 -6.43 -13.92
C TYR A 208 -1.04 -6.39 -12.77
N VAL A 209 -0.95 -5.37 -11.90
CA VAL A 209 -1.89 -5.14 -10.80
C VAL A 209 -3.31 -5.03 -11.35
N SER A 210 -3.52 -4.20 -12.37
CA SER A 210 -4.84 -4.02 -13.01
C SER A 210 -5.38 -5.34 -13.57
N TYR A 211 -4.55 -6.07 -14.33
CA TYR A 211 -4.95 -7.35 -14.94
C TYR A 211 -5.31 -8.44 -13.90
N LEU A 212 -4.54 -8.52 -12.81
CA LEU A 212 -4.73 -9.55 -11.77
C LEU A 212 -5.92 -9.23 -10.88
N ALA A 213 -6.19 -7.96 -10.59
CA ALA A 213 -7.35 -7.51 -9.84
C ALA A 213 -8.67 -7.94 -10.51
N GLU A 214 -8.79 -7.79 -11.84
CA GLU A 214 -9.95 -8.26 -12.62
C GLU A 214 -10.22 -9.78 -12.47
N ARG A 215 -9.24 -10.54 -11.98
CA ARG A 215 -9.29 -12.00 -11.82
C ARG A 215 -9.33 -12.44 -10.35
N GLY A 216 -9.57 -11.50 -9.44
CA GLY A 216 -9.64 -11.77 -8.01
C GLY A 216 -8.29 -12.23 -7.44
N ILE A 217 -7.21 -11.60 -7.89
CA ILE A 217 -5.85 -11.80 -7.36
C ILE A 217 -5.26 -10.45 -6.98
N ALA A 218 -5.01 -10.26 -5.69
CA ALA A 218 -4.35 -9.08 -5.17
C ALA A 218 -2.83 -9.23 -5.35
N TYR A 219 -2.25 -8.47 -6.28
CA TYR A 219 -0.80 -8.37 -6.44
C TYR A 219 -0.32 -7.02 -5.90
N GLN A 220 0.58 -7.07 -4.91
CA GLN A 220 1.34 -5.91 -4.49
C GLN A 220 2.66 -5.88 -5.25
N ARG A 221 2.79 -4.90 -6.15
CA ARG A 221 4.03 -4.57 -6.85
C ARG A 221 5.18 -4.35 -5.86
N PRO A 222 6.45 -4.45 -6.31
CA PRO A 222 7.60 -4.40 -5.43
C PRO A 222 7.63 -3.17 -4.49
N ARG A 223 7.74 -3.40 -3.17
CA ARG A 223 7.87 -2.40 -2.10
C ARG A 223 9.17 -2.61 -1.29
N GLY A 224 9.74 -1.52 -0.76
CA GLY A 224 10.90 -1.47 0.15
C GLY A 224 12.24 -1.92 -0.45
N CYS A 225 13.42 -1.72 0.18
CA CYS A 225 13.65 -1.35 1.58
C CYS A 225 14.53 -0.09 1.80
N PRO A 226 14.27 0.69 2.87
CA PRO A 226 15.22 1.60 3.49
C PRO A 226 16.46 0.84 3.98
N ASN A 227 17.65 1.34 3.69
CA ASN A 227 18.94 0.80 4.16
C ASN A 227 19.24 -0.67 3.79
N THR A 228 18.47 -1.31 2.91
CA THR A 228 18.81 -2.62 2.35
C THR A 228 18.71 -2.62 0.83
N ASP A 229 19.34 -3.63 0.24
CA ASP A 229 19.40 -3.85 -1.21
C ASP A 229 18.22 -4.69 -1.74
N GLN A 230 17.30 -5.07 -0.86
CA GLN A 230 16.24 -6.03 -1.15
C GLN A 230 14.88 -5.33 -1.30
N CYS A 231 14.11 -5.78 -2.29
CA CYS A 231 12.72 -5.42 -2.53
C CYS A 231 11.81 -6.63 -2.29
N ARG A 232 10.53 -6.37 -2.06
CA ARG A 232 9.54 -7.42 -1.80
C ARG A 232 8.26 -7.21 -2.60
N SER A 233 7.73 -8.27 -3.20
CA SER A 233 6.38 -8.29 -3.79
C SER A 233 5.54 -9.40 -3.16
N THR A 234 4.23 -9.20 -3.09
CA THR A 234 3.28 -10.18 -2.54
C THR A 234 2.14 -10.44 -3.52
N VAL A 235 1.62 -11.67 -3.53
CA VAL A 235 0.42 -12.04 -4.27
C VAL A 235 -0.48 -12.86 -3.36
N ALA A 236 -1.74 -12.49 -3.26
CA ALA A 236 -2.75 -13.23 -2.52
C ALA A 236 -3.99 -13.43 -3.40
N ARG A 237 -4.90 -14.31 -2.98
CA ARG A 237 -6.26 -14.26 -3.52
C ARG A 237 -6.81 -12.89 -3.13
N ASP A 238 -7.51 -12.25 -4.06
CA ASP A 238 -8.27 -11.07 -3.71
C ASP A 238 -9.43 -11.56 -2.83
N GLY A 239 -9.22 -11.40 -1.53
CA GLY A 239 -10.20 -11.50 -0.50
C GLY A 239 -10.06 -10.23 0.33
N PRO A 240 -11.15 -9.70 0.88
CA PRO A 240 -11.05 -8.48 1.64
C PRO A 240 -10.37 -8.81 2.97
N GLU A 241 -9.04 -8.80 3.00
CA GLU A 241 -8.33 -8.52 4.24
C GLU A 241 -8.77 -7.12 4.66
N GLN A 242 -9.69 -7.12 5.61
CA GLN A 242 -10.26 -5.94 6.22
C GLN A 242 -9.41 -5.63 7.44
N TRP A 243 -9.04 -4.37 7.54
CA TRP A 243 -8.33 -3.84 8.67
C TRP A 243 -8.60 -2.36 8.76
N TRP A 244 -8.66 -1.82 9.97
CA TRP A 244 -8.73 -0.38 10.20
C TRP A 244 -7.29 0.19 10.21
N PRO A 245 -7.00 1.36 9.59
CA PRO A 245 -7.93 2.33 9.00
C PRO A 245 -8.34 2.12 7.53
N LYS A 246 -7.88 1.07 6.82
CA LYS A 246 -8.29 0.83 5.42
C LYS A 246 -9.80 0.58 5.26
N THR A 247 -10.42 -0.08 6.23
CA THR A 247 -11.85 -0.40 6.26
C THR A 247 -12.52 0.50 7.31
N PRO A 248 -13.40 1.44 6.90
CA PRO A 248 -14.09 2.30 7.85
C PRO A 248 -15.09 1.50 8.68
N PRO A 249 -15.40 1.89 9.94
CA PRO A 249 -16.34 1.18 10.80
C PRO A 249 -17.70 0.91 10.13
N ALA A 250 -18.22 1.87 9.36
CA ALA A 250 -19.49 1.73 8.64
C ALA A 250 -19.49 0.61 7.56
N ALA A 251 -18.32 0.20 7.05
CA ALA A 251 -18.20 -0.84 6.03
C ALA A 251 -18.15 -2.26 6.61
N VAL A 252 -18.09 -2.40 7.94
CA VAL A 252 -17.86 -3.69 8.62
C VAL A 252 -19.14 -4.52 8.79
N GLY A 253 -20.31 -3.92 8.60
CA GLY A 253 -21.63 -4.55 8.67
C GLY A 253 -22.40 -4.64 7.35
N ALA A 254 -21.84 -4.16 6.24
CA ALA A 254 -22.42 -4.36 4.92
C ALA A 254 -22.00 -5.74 4.41
N GLU A 255 -22.93 -6.71 4.40
CA GLU A 255 -22.73 -7.92 3.60
C GLU A 255 -22.57 -7.53 2.11
N PRO A 256 -21.70 -8.21 1.34
CA PRO A 256 -21.55 -7.97 -0.09
C PRO A 256 -22.82 -8.31 -0.88
#